data_AF-A0A7V0ZKE3-F1
#
_entry.id   AF-A0A7V0ZKE3-F1
#
_cell.length_a   1.000
_cell.length_b   1.000
_cell.length_c   1.000
_cell.angle_alpha   90.00
_cell.angle_beta   90.00
_cell.angle_gamma   90.00
#
_symmetry.space_group_name_H-M   'P 1'
#
loop_
_entity.id
_entity.type
_entity.pdbx_description
1 polymer ?
#
loop_
_entity_poly.entity_id
_entity_poly.type
_entity_poly.pdbx_seq_one_letter_code
_entity_poly.pdbx_strand_id
1 'polypeptide(L)'
;PYSQQALCAPGHAGVRFQSPAAHRDSLDLKKRGVLPVTEIVRLHALAHKVLAVNTDERLKALAENKHMTIVDSRNLIDALHFIQHQRIKHQCGQILRGEKVTNFLNPRDLPKMAKEQLRDAFTIIDDAQSAVRQTYRAGMG
;
A
#
# COMPACT_ATOMS: atom_id res chain seq x y z
N PRO A 1 -13.23 -21.80 -0.62
CA PRO A 1 -12.94 -22.02 -2.07
C PRO A 1 -12.54 -20.72 -2.76
N TYR A 2 -11.23 -20.43 -2.86
CA TYR A 2 -10.59 -19.79 -4.02
C TYR A 2 -9.07 -19.74 -3.79
N SER A 3 -8.39 -20.66 -4.48
CA SER A 3 -7.02 -20.59 -5.02
C SER A 3 -5.86 -20.21 -4.10
N GLN A 4 -5.30 -21.24 -3.44
CA GLN A 4 -3.86 -21.32 -3.18
C GLN A 4 -3.15 -21.46 -4.52
N GLN A 5 -2.45 -20.41 -4.97
CA GLN A 5 -1.46 -20.56 -6.03
C GLN A 5 -0.16 -21.04 -5.39
N ALA A 6 0.01 -22.36 -5.43
CA ALA A 6 1.31 -22.99 -5.31
C ALA A 6 2.10 -22.71 -6.60
N LEU A 7 3.17 -21.93 -6.52
CA LEU A 7 4.22 -21.98 -7.53
C LEU A 7 5.31 -22.92 -7.01
N CYS A 8 5.43 -24.07 -7.68
CA CYS A 8 6.48 -25.06 -7.48
C CYS A 8 7.75 -24.59 -8.23
N ALA A 9 8.87 -24.50 -7.52
CA ALA A 9 10.21 -24.57 -8.10
C ALA A 9 10.90 -25.82 -7.55
N PRO A 10 11.68 -26.57 -8.35
CA PRO A 10 12.32 -27.78 -7.87
C PRO A 10 13.66 -27.44 -7.20
N GLY A 11 13.90 -28.00 -6.01
CA GLY A 11 15.22 -28.07 -5.39
C GLY A 11 15.35 -27.33 -4.06
N HIS A 12 15.40 -28.13 -2.99
CA HIS A 12 15.90 -27.83 -1.64
C HIS A 12 14.97 -27.17 -0.61
N ALA A 13 14.81 -27.94 0.47
CA ALA A 13 14.39 -27.58 1.83
C ALA A 13 12.93 -27.15 2.05
N GLY A 14 12.15 -28.10 2.59
CA GLY A 14 11.03 -27.92 3.52
C GLY A 14 10.08 -26.75 3.28
N VAL A 15 8.86 -27.05 2.85
CA VAL A 15 7.74 -26.09 2.88
C VAL A 15 7.43 -25.76 4.34
N ARG A 16 8.05 -24.69 4.86
CA ARG A 16 7.71 -24.15 6.17
C ARG A 16 6.43 -23.34 6.04
N PHE A 17 5.30 -23.94 6.40
CA PHE A 17 4.08 -23.19 6.67
C PHE A 17 4.35 -22.26 7.85
N GLN A 18 4.48 -20.96 7.58
CA GLN A 18 4.60 -19.95 8.63
C GLN A 18 3.22 -19.78 9.27
N SER A 19 3.13 -20.00 10.58
CA SER A 19 1.87 -19.88 11.30
C SER A 19 1.36 -18.43 11.25
N PRO A 20 0.04 -18.18 11.28
CA PRO A 20 -0.52 -16.82 11.33
C PRO A 20 0.04 -15.96 12.47
N ALA A 21 0.53 -16.61 13.53
CA ALA A 21 1.16 -15.98 14.68
C ALA A 21 2.53 -15.35 14.36
N ALA A 22 3.28 -15.85 13.38
CA ALA A 22 4.59 -15.30 13.00
C ALA A 22 4.48 -13.87 12.39
N HIS A 23 3.27 -13.46 12.01
CA HIS A 23 2.99 -12.16 11.42
C HIS A 23 2.11 -11.26 12.29
N ARG A 24 1.76 -11.66 13.53
CA ARG A 24 0.88 -10.84 14.40
C ARG A 24 1.42 -9.43 14.63
N ASP A 25 2.75 -9.28 14.64
CA ASP A 25 3.42 -8.00 14.87
C ASP A 25 3.97 -7.36 13.58
N SER A 26 3.65 -7.91 12.40
CA SER A 26 4.16 -7.43 11.11
C SER A 26 3.06 -6.86 10.22
N LEU A 27 3.37 -5.76 9.53
CA LEU A 27 2.46 -5.06 8.62
C LEU A 27 2.78 -5.44 7.17
N ASP A 28 1.77 -5.92 6.42
CA ASP A 28 1.90 -6.08 4.96
C ASP A 28 1.81 -4.71 4.27
N LEU A 29 2.97 -4.12 3.95
CA LEU A 29 3.07 -2.78 3.36
C LEU A 29 2.41 -2.68 1.98
N LYS A 30 2.39 -3.77 1.21
CA LYS A 30 1.76 -3.80 -0.11
C LYS A 30 0.25 -3.84 0.02
N LYS A 31 -0.27 -4.81 0.79
CA LYS A 31 -1.72 -5.01 0.93
C LYS A 31 -2.42 -3.92 1.72
N ARG A 32 -1.76 -3.36 2.75
CA ARG A 32 -2.36 -2.34 3.62
C ARG A 32 -2.02 -0.90 3.22
N GLY A 33 -1.01 -0.70 2.38
CA GLY A 33 -0.55 0.63 2.00
C GLY A 33 -0.66 0.89 0.50
N VAL A 34 0.24 0.30 -0.28
CA VAL A 34 0.38 0.59 -1.72
C VAL A 34 -0.90 0.26 -2.51
N LEU A 35 -1.49 -0.91 -2.27
CA LEU A 35 -2.70 -1.34 -2.97
C LEU A 35 -3.90 -0.43 -2.64
N PRO A 36 -4.26 -0.16 -1.37
CA PRO A 36 -5.28 0.81 -1.01
C PRO A 36 -5.17 2.17 -1.70
N VAL A 37 -3.99 2.79 -1.68
CA VAL A 37 -3.79 4.09 -2.34
C VAL A 37 -4.06 3.97 -3.84
N THR A 38 -3.50 2.94 -4.48
CA THR A 38 -3.67 2.73 -5.93
C THR A 38 -5.14 2.58 -6.30
N GLU A 39 -5.92 1.82 -5.51
CA GLU A 39 -7.34 1.58 -5.78
C GLU A 39 -8.21 2.81 -5.52
N ILE A 40 -7.97 3.55 -4.43
CA ILE A 40 -8.64 4.84 -4.13
C ILE A 40 -8.48 5.80 -5.31
N VAL A 41 -7.22 5.99 -5.73
CA VAL A 41 -6.87 6.95 -6.78
C VAL A 41 -7.41 6.49 -8.13
N ARG A 42 -7.35 5.19 -8.41
CA ARG A 42 -7.94 4.61 -9.62
C ARG A 42 -9.45 4.84 -9.67
N LEU A 43 -10.17 4.66 -8.56
CA LEU A 43 -11.61 4.86 -8.52
C LEU A 43 -11.98 6.31 -8.80
N HIS A 44 -11.32 7.27 -8.15
CA HIS A 44 -11.50 8.69 -8.45
C HIS A 44 -11.18 9.02 -9.91
N ALA A 45 -10.04 8.52 -10.42
CA ALA A 45 -9.63 8.76 -11.81
C ALA A 45 -10.68 8.24 -12.81
N LEU A 46 -11.22 7.04 -12.57
CA LEU A 46 -12.28 6.46 -13.40
C LEU A 46 -13.58 7.27 -13.33
N ALA A 47 -14.03 7.65 -12.13
CA ALA A 47 -15.24 8.44 -11.93
C ALA A 47 -15.19 9.80 -12.65
N HIS A 48 -13.99 10.38 -12.78
CA HIS A 48 -13.77 11.70 -13.38
C HIS A 48 -13.11 11.65 -14.77
N LYS A 49 -13.04 10.47 -15.40
CA LYS A 49 -12.47 10.27 -16.75
C LYS A 49 -11.03 10.80 -16.91
N VAL A 50 -10.24 10.73 -15.84
CA VAL A 50 -8.82 11.09 -15.87
C VAL A 50 -8.05 10.02 -16.65
N LEU A 51 -7.33 10.43 -17.69
CA LEU A 51 -6.61 9.54 -18.61
C LEU A 51 -5.21 9.13 -18.11
N ALA A 52 -4.71 9.77 -17.05
CA ALA A 52 -3.42 9.44 -16.47
C ALA A 52 -3.36 7.96 -16.02
N VAL A 53 -2.22 7.31 -16.24
CA VAL A 53 -2.04 5.89 -15.95
C VAL A 53 -1.36 5.69 -14.59
N ASN A 54 -0.30 6.46 -14.32
CA ASN A 54 0.47 6.33 -13.09
C ASN A 54 -0.27 6.94 -11.90
N THR A 55 -0.14 6.34 -10.72
CA THR A 55 -0.86 6.77 -9.50
C THR A 55 -0.53 8.23 -9.14
N ASP A 56 0.74 8.64 -9.21
CA ASP A 56 1.15 10.01 -8.95
C ASP A 56 0.54 11.01 -9.93
N GLU A 57 0.52 10.66 -11.22
CA GLU A 57 -0.07 11.50 -12.27
C GLU A 57 -1.58 11.62 -12.09
N ARG A 58 -2.26 10.53 -11.69
CA ARG A 58 -3.69 10.56 -11.37
C ARG A 58 -3.97 11.48 -10.19
N LEU A 59 -3.20 11.39 -9.11
CA LEU A 59 -3.35 12.26 -7.94
C LEU A 59 -3.18 13.75 -8.30
N LYS A 60 -2.17 14.07 -9.12
CA LYS A 60 -1.94 15.44 -9.62
C LYS A 60 -3.09 15.90 -10.50
N ALA A 61 -3.49 15.10 -11.50
CA ALA A 61 -4.59 15.43 -12.40
C ALA A 61 -5.92 15.61 -11.65
N LEU A 62 -6.22 14.77 -10.65
CA LEU A 62 -7.41 14.90 -9.82
C LEU A 62 -7.42 16.23 -9.03
N ALA A 63 -6.27 16.66 -8.51
CA ALA A 63 -6.14 17.94 -7.83
C ALA A 63 -6.25 19.14 -8.78
N GLU A 64 -5.58 19.08 -9.93
CA GLU A 64 -5.63 20.12 -10.97
C GLU A 64 -7.05 20.35 -11.50
N ASN A 65 -7.82 19.27 -11.66
CA ASN A 65 -9.22 19.32 -12.09
C ASN A 65 -10.21 19.53 -10.93
N LYS A 66 -9.73 19.80 -9.70
CA LYS A 66 -10.54 20.07 -8.50
C LYS A 66 -11.48 18.92 -8.09
N HIS A 67 -11.17 17.69 -8.49
CA HIS A 67 -11.88 16.48 -8.05
C HIS A 67 -11.31 15.90 -6.74
N MET A 68 -10.17 16.41 -6.31
CA MET A 68 -9.54 16.14 -5.02
C MET A 68 -8.92 17.43 -4.51
N THR A 69 -8.87 17.64 -3.19
CA THR A 69 -8.16 18.81 -2.67
C THR A 69 -6.65 18.66 -2.91
N ILE A 70 -5.95 19.78 -3.06
CA ILE A 70 -4.48 19.76 -3.23
C ILE A 70 -3.80 19.12 -2.00
N VAL A 71 -4.36 19.34 -0.81
CA VAL A 71 -3.85 18.79 0.44
C VAL A 71 -4.00 17.27 0.47
N ASP A 72 -5.18 16.73 0.19
CA ASP A 72 -5.41 15.29 0.19
C ASP A 72 -4.57 14.57 -0.87
N SER A 73 -4.44 15.19 -2.05
CA SER A 73 -3.60 14.67 -3.12
C SER A 73 -2.13 14.56 -2.70
N ARG A 74 -1.58 15.62 -2.10
CA ARG A 74 -0.20 15.63 -1.58
C ARG A 74 -0.01 14.62 -0.44
N ASN A 75 -0.95 14.57 0.50
CA ASN A 75 -0.90 13.62 1.61
C ASN A 75 -0.88 12.17 1.11
N LEU A 76 -1.68 11.82 0.10
CA LEU A 76 -1.68 10.49 -0.51
C LEU A 76 -0.40 10.17 -1.28
N ILE A 77 0.17 11.15 -2.00
CA ILE A 77 1.47 11.01 -2.65
C ILE A 77 2.56 10.72 -1.61
N ASP A 78 2.62 11.54 -0.56
CA ASP A 78 3.63 11.41 0.49
C ASP A 78 3.51 10.07 1.24
N ALA A 79 2.29 9.67 1.58
CA ALA A 79 2.01 8.36 2.19
C ALA A 79 2.45 7.20 1.28
N LEU A 80 2.13 7.27 -0.02
CA LEU A 80 2.52 6.24 -1.00
C LEU A 80 4.03 6.12 -1.11
N HIS A 81 4.73 7.25 -1.30
CA HIS A 81 6.18 7.28 -1.45
C HIS A 81 6.88 6.79 -0.20
N PHE A 82 6.41 7.20 0.98
CA PHE A 82 6.96 6.74 2.24
C PHE A 82 6.84 5.22 2.40
N ILE A 83 5.66 4.65 2.17
CA ILE A 83 5.43 3.20 2.30
C ILE A 83 6.24 2.42 1.26
N GLN A 84 6.29 2.89 0.02
CA GLN A 84 7.11 2.27 -1.03
C GLN A 84 8.60 2.31 -0.68
N HIS A 85 9.09 3.43 -0.14
CA HIS A 85 10.46 3.55 0.31
C HIS A 85 10.79 2.58 1.45
N GLN A 86 9.94 2.49 2.48
CA GLN A 86 10.14 1.52 3.57
C GLN A 86 10.13 0.08 3.05
N ARG A 87 9.22 -0.22 2.12
CA ARG A 87 9.13 -1.53 1.49
C ARG A 87 10.40 -1.88 0.72
N ILE A 88 10.89 -0.99 -0.14
CA ILE A 88 12.14 -1.20 -0.90
C ILE A 88 13.32 -1.38 0.06
N LYS A 89 13.46 -0.49 1.05
CA LYS A 89 14.54 -0.57 2.05
C LYS A 89 14.54 -1.90 2.79
N HIS A 90 13.37 -2.37 3.22
CA HIS A 90 13.22 -3.66 3.89
C HIS A 90 13.62 -4.83 2.98
N GLN A 91 13.17 -4.81 1.73
CA GLN A 91 13.48 -5.85 0.75
C GLN A 91 14.97 -5.87 0.37
N CYS A 92 15.60 -4.71 0.21
CA CYS A 92 17.05 -4.61 0.01
C CYS A 92 17.79 -5.24 1.20
N GLY A 93 17.37 -4.95 2.43
CA GLY A 93 17.94 -5.58 3.62
C GLY A 93 17.81 -7.11 3.63
N GLN A 94 16.65 -7.65 3.21
CA GLN A 94 16.44 -9.09 3.08
C GLN A 94 17.38 -9.71 2.03
N ILE A 95 17.50 -9.07 0.86
CA ILE A 95 18.40 -9.53 -0.21
C ILE A 95 19.85 -9.61 0.29
N LEU A 96 20.32 -8.57 0.99
CA LEU A 96 21.68 -8.51 1.52
C LEU A 96 21.94 -9.59 2.59
N ARG A 97 20.91 -10.07 3.30
CA ARG A 97 21.00 -11.17 4.27
C ARG A 97 20.74 -12.55 3.67
N GLY A 98 20.48 -12.65 2.37
CA GLY A 98 20.10 -13.92 1.72
C GLY A 98 18.72 -14.44 2.15
N GLU A 99 17.86 -13.57 2.67
CA GLU A 99 16.51 -13.91 3.12
C GLU A 99 15.50 -13.86 1.96
N LYS A 100 14.40 -14.59 2.09
CA LYS A 100 13.27 -14.49 1.15
C LYS A 100 12.69 -13.07 1.21
N VAL A 101 12.56 -12.43 0.06
CA VAL A 101 11.94 -11.11 -0.06
C VAL A 101 10.45 -11.17 0.29
N THR A 102 10.00 -10.29 1.19
CA THR A 102 8.59 -10.21 1.61
C THR A 102 8.06 -8.77 1.58
N ASN A 103 6.76 -8.59 1.83
CA ASN A 103 6.15 -7.26 2.03
C ASN A 103 5.86 -6.97 3.50
N PHE A 104 6.24 -7.87 4.41
CA PHE A 104 5.92 -7.79 5.83
C PHE A 104 7.02 -7.03 6.55
N LEU A 105 6.68 -5.90 7.13
CA LEU A 105 7.58 -5.11 7.95
C LEU A 105 7.13 -5.16 9.41
N ASN A 106 8.02 -5.55 10.32
CA ASN A 106 7.76 -5.40 11.75
C ASN A 106 8.04 -3.94 12.16
N PRO A 107 7.05 -3.17 12.64
CA PRO A 107 7.28 -1.79 13.05
C PRO A 107 8.35 -1.65 14.14
N ARG A 108 8.57 -2.69 14.96
CA ARG A 108 9.59 -2.68 16.01
C ARG A 108 11.01 -2.52 15.46
N ASP A 109 11.24 -2.90 14.21
CA ASP A 109 12.53 -2.79 13.52
C ASP A 109 12.78 -1.36 12.98
N LEU A 110 11.79 -0.47 13.08
CA LEU A 110 11.91 0.91 12.64
C LEU A 110 12.34 1.85 13.78
N PRO A 111 13.14 2.88 13.48
CA PRO A 111 13.36 4.01 14.38
C PRO A 111 12.04 4.66 14.81
N LYS A 112 12.01 5.30 15.98
CA LYS A 112 10.80 5.92 16.55
C LYS A 112 10.09 6.86 15.55
N MET A 113 10.84 7.79 14.95
CA MET A 113 10.30 8.72 13.96
C MET A 113 9.69 8.01 12.74
N ALA A 114 10.35 6.97 12.22
CA ALA A 114 9.84 6.21 11.07
C ALA A 114 8.57 5.42 11.43
N LYS A 115 8.44 4.94 12.67
CA LYS A 115 7.19 4.33 13.16
C LYS A 115 6.04 5.34 13.20
N GLU A 116 6.29 6.55 13.67
CA GLU A 116 5.30 7.62 13.74
C GLU A 116 4.85 8.02 12.32
N GLN A 117 5.79 8.25 11.41
CA GLN A 117 5.49 8.52 9.99
C GLN A 117 4.73 7.37 9.32
N LEU A 118 5.07 6.12 9.63
CA LEU A 118 4.35 4.96 9.10
C LEU A 118 2.90 4.91 9.60
N ARG A 119 2.68 5.21 10.88
CA ARG A 119 1.33 5.30 11.45
C ARG A 119 0.54 6.41 10.76
N ASP A 120 1.11 7.60 10.63
CA ASP A 120 0.43 8.76 10.05
C ASP A 120 0.08 8.51 8.58
N ALA A 121 0.98 7.86 7.82
CA ALA A 121 0.69 7.41 6.45
C ALA A 121 -0.50 6.44 6.40
N PHE A 122 -0.60 5.48 7.33
CA PHE A 122 -1.76 4.58 7.39
C PHE A 122 -3.05 5.28 7.80
N THR A 123 -2.99 6.28 8.67
CA THR A 123 -4.17 7.11 9.02
C THR A 123 -4.70 7.84 7.79
N ILE A 124 -3.82 8.50 7.02
CA ILE A 124 -4.20 9.18 5.77
C ILE A 124 -4.90 8.22 4.79
N ILE A 125 -4.40 7.00 4.68
CA ILE A 125 -4.99 5.99 3.79
C ILE A 125 -6.37 5.56 4.29
N ASP A 126 -6.54 5.32 5.59
CA ASP A 126 -7.83 4.91 6.16
C ASP A 126 -8.90 6.01 6.04
N ASP A 127 -8.50 7.27 6.24
CA ASP A 127 -9.37 8.44 6.06
C ASP A 127 -9.81 8.55 4.59
N ALA A 128 -8.86 8.44 3.65
CA ALA A 128 -9.18 8.47 2.22
C ALA A 128 -10.05 7.28 1.78
N GLN A 129 -9.83 6.08 2.33
CA GLN A 129 -10.68 4.92 2.08
C GLN A 129 -12.09 5.14 2.63
N SER A 130 -12.21 5.76 3.81
CA SER A 130 -13.49 6.12 4.41
C SER A 130 -14.25 7.13 3.56
N ALA A 131 -13.57 8.16 3.07
CA ALA A 131 -14.15 9.15 2.17
C ALA A 131 -14.63 8.51 0.86
N VAL A 132 -13.80 7.69 0.21
CA VAL A 132 -14.17 6.92 -0.99
C VAL A 132 -15.41 6.06 -0.76
N ARG A 133 -15.46 5.32 0.35
CA ARG A 133 -16.63 4.50 0.69
C ARG A 133 -17.89 5.33 0.84
N GLN A 134 -17.81 6.56 1.33
CA GLN A 134 -18.99 7.44 1.44
C GLN A 134 -19.41 7.99 0.08
N THR A 135 -18.45 8.44 -0.73
CA THR A 135 -18.70 9.01 -2.06
C THR A 135 -19.28 8.01 -3.04
N TYR A 136 -18.80 6.76 -3.03
CA TYR A 136 -19.15 5.74 -4.02
C TYR A 136 -19.98 4.59 -3.44
N ARG A 137 -20.60 4.79 -2.26
CA ARG A 137 -21.38 3.77 -1.53
C ARG A 137 -22.63 3.31 -2.28
N ALA A 138 -23.17 4.17 -3.13
CA ALA A 138 -24.21 3.85 -4.10
C ALA A 138 -23.56 3.89 -5.48
N GLY A 139 -23.41 2.74 -6.13
CA GLY A 139 -22.94 2.72 -7.52
C GLY A 139 -23.84 3.61 -8.35
N MET A 140 -23.25 4.56 -9.08
CA MET A 140 -23.87 5.33 -10.18
C MET A 140 -25.37 5.57 -10.01
N GLY A 141 -25.73 6.59 -9.23
CA GLY A 141 -27.01 7.28 -9.41
C GLY A 141 -26.99 8.12 -10.69
#